data_AF-A0A6P1NNB2-F1
#
_entry.id   AF-A0A6P1NNB2-F1
#
_cell.length_a   1.000
_cell.length_b   1.000
_cell.length_c   1.000
_cell.angle_alpha   90.00
_cell.angle_beta   90.00
_cell.angle_gamma   90.00
#
_symmetry.space_group_name_H-M   'P 1'
#
loop_
_entity.id
_entity.type
_entity.pdbx_description
1 polymer ?
#
loop_
_entity_poly.entity_id
_entity_poly.type
_entity_poly.pdbx_seq_one_letter_code
_entity_poly.pdbx_strand_id
1 'polypeptide(L)' 'MAWGRACPWLQIRTADKPATAADRLGLAVEPMTCPPDAFNSGEDLIQLEPGSSHQAGWSIFAA' A
#
# COMPACT_ATOMS: atom_id res chain seq x y z
N MET A 1 -6.91 6.35 9.80
CA MET A 1 -6.56 5.00 9.31
C MET A 1 -5.37 4.48 10.11
N ALA A 2 -5.31 3.19 10.37
CA ALA A 2 -4.16 2.48 10.94
C ALA A 2 -3.96 1.15 10.20
N TRP A 3 -2.74 0.63 10.18
CA TRP A 3 -2.40 -0.64 9.53
C TRP A 3 -1.49 -1.49 10.42
N GLY A 4 -1.51 -2.81 10.17
CA GLY A 4 -0.70 -3.77 10.91
C GLY A 4 0.79 -3.73 10.52
N ARG A 5 1.62 -4.34 11.36
CA ARG A 5 3.08 -4.44 11.15
C ARG A 5 3.47 -5.25 9.91
N ALA A 6 2.54 -6.03 9.35
CA ALA A 6 2.74 -6.75 8.09
C ALA A 6 2.89 -5.80 6.88
N CYS A 7 2.54 -4.52 7.01
CA CYS A 7 2.70 -3.51 5.96
C CYS A 7 3.79 -2.49 6.35
N PRO A 8 5.09 -2.80 6.19
CA PRO A 8 6.16 -1.85 6.51
C PRO A 8 6.32 -0.74 5.46
N TRP A 9 5.76 -0.92 4.27
CA TRP A 9 5.82 0.04 3.18
C TRP A 9 4.51 0.81 3.02
N LEU A 10 4.60 2.04 2.50
CA LEU A 10 3.44 2.88 2.22
C LEU A 10 3.59 3.54 0.86
N GLN A 11 2.60 3.34 -0.03
CA GLN A 11 2.46 4.09 -1.26
C GLN A 11 1.47 5.24 -1.06
N ILE A 12 1.90 6.45 -1.45
CA ILE A 12 1.08 7.66 -1.36
C ILE A 12 0.86 8.23 -2.76
N ARG A 13 -0.41 8.44 -3.13
CA ARG A 13 -0.79 9.09 -4.38
C ARG A 13 -1.66 10.32 -4.08
N THR A 14 -1.19 11.49 -4.48
CA THR A 14 -1.84 12.79 -4.24
C THR A 14 -2.89 13.17 -5.29
N ALA A 15 -3.30 12.21 -6.14
CA ALA A 15 -4.26 12.42 -7.23
C ALA A 15 -3.98 13.64 -8.13
N ASP A 16 -2.71 13.96 -8.40
CA ASP A 16 -2.35 14.98 -9.39
C ASP A 16 -2.89 14.62 -10.78
N LYS A 17 -3.52 15.60 -11.42
CA LYS A 17 -4.12 15.52 -12.76
C LYS A 17 -3.75 16.78 -13.56
N PRO A 18 -3.26 16.65 -14.81
CA PRO A 18 -2.98 17.82 -15.63
C PRO A 18 -4.26 18.63 -15.90
N ALA A 19 -4.23 19.93 -15.59
CA ALA A 19 -5.16 20.95 -16.07
C ALA A 19 -6.67 20.68 -15.86
N THR A 20 -7.07 20.19 -14.69
CA THR A 20 -8.50 20.16 -14.31
C THR A 20 -8.72 20.80 -12.95
N ALA A 21 -9.90 21.38 -12.72
CA ALA A 21 -10.30 21.91 -11.41
C ALA A 21 -10.39 20.83 -10.30
N ALA A 22 -10.22 19.55 -10.65
CA ALA A 22 -10.26 18.41 -9.75
C ALA A 22 -8.85 17.85 -9.41
N ASP A 23 -7.81 18.68 -9.54
CA ASP A 23 -6.45 18.34 -9.14
C ASP A 23 -6.34 18.20 -7.62
N ARG A 24 -5.70 17.12 -7.15
CA ARG A 24 -5.37 16.88 -5.72
C ARG A 24 -6.56 16.88 -4.74
N LEU A 25 -7.75 16.51 -5.19
CA LEU A 25 -8.94 16.39 -4.32
C LEU A 25 -8.97 15.14 -3.44
N GLY A 26 -8.07 14.18 -3.69
CA GLY A 26 -8.01 12.92 -2.95
C GLY A 26 -6.58 12.53 -2.62
N LEU A 27 -6.43 11.75 -1.57
CA LEU A 27 -5.16 11.14 -1.16
C LEU A 27 -5.37 9.65 -1.00
N ALA A 28 -4.67 8.85 -1.82
CA ALA A 28 -4.56 7.43 -1.56
C ALA A 28 -3.44 7.18 -0.55
N VAL A 29 -3.76 6.35 0.44
CA VAL A 29 -2.84 5.87 1.47
C VAL A 29 -2.89 4.35 1.39
N GLU A 30 -1.84 3.73 0.88
CA GLU A 30 -1.84 2.31 0.49
C GLU A 30 -0.76 1.57 1.29
N PRO A 31 -1.11 0.91 2.42
CA PRO A 31 -0.18 0.06 3.17
C PRO A 31 0.18 -1.19 2.36
N MET A 32 1.47 -1.45 2.20
CA MET A 32 2.01 -2.53 1.36
C MET A 32 2.95 -3.42 2.16
N THR A 33 2.96 -4.71 1.84
CA THR A 33 3.83 -5.71 2.49
C THR A 33 5.28 -5.66 1.98
N CYS A 34 5.51 -5.04 0.83
CA CYS A 34 6.80 -4.95 0.14
C CYS A 34 6.89 -3.61 -0.64
N PRO A 35 8.08 -3.17 -1.06
CA PRO A 35 8.25 -1.97 -1.88
C PRO A 35 7.75 -2.18 -3.32
N PRO A 36 7.60 -1.10 -4.11
CA PRO A 36 7.46 -1.26 -5.56
C PRO A 36 8.62 -2.06 -6.13
N ASP A 37 8.37 -2.78 -7.22
CA ASP A 37 9.38 -3.59 -7.93
C ASP A 37 9.92 -4.83 -7.17
N ALA A 38 9.24 -5.27 -6.11
CA ALA A 38 9.68 -6.41 -5.28
C ALA A 38 9.90 -7.73 -6.03
N PHE A 39 9.22 -7.98 -7.16
CA PHE A 39 9.49 -9.19 -7.97
C PHE A 39 10.84 -9.16 -8.67
N ASN A 40 11.39 -7.97 -8.96
CA ASN A 40 12.71 -7.82 -9.55
C ASN A 40 13.79 -7.64 -8.48
N SER A 41 13.53 -6.83 -7.45
CA SER A 41 14.51 -6.53 -6.40
C SER A 41 14.63 -7.64 -5.34
N GLY A 42 13.56 -8.43 -5.15
CA GLY A 42 13.43 -9.40 -4.05
C GLY A 42 13.26 -8.76 -2.67
N GLU A 43 13.30 -7.42 -2.55
CA GLU A 43 13.20 -6.71 -1.28
C GLU A 43 11.82 -6.91 -0.66
N ASP A 44 11.79 -7.38 0.59
CA ASP A 44 10.58 -7.73 1.36
C ASP A 44 9.53 -8.56 0.60
N LEU A 45 9.93 -9.25 -0.48
CA LEU A 45 9.05 -10.12 -1.24
C LEU A 45 8.65 -11.33 -0.40
N ILE A 46 7.35 -11.48 -0.19
CA ILE A 46 6.80 -12.62 0.54
C ILE A 46 6.49 -13.73 -0.47
N GLN A 47 7.31 -14.79 -0.47
CA GLN A 47 7.04 -16.01 -1.21
C GLN A 47 6.21 -16.98 -0.37
N LEU A 48 5.11 -17.49 -0.92
CA LEU A 48 4.27 -18.49 -0.27
C LEU A 48 4.50 -19.86 -0.90
N GLU A 49 4.98 -20.80 -0.09
CA GLU A 49 5.04 -22.20 -0.46
C GLU A 49 3.64 -22.82 -0.52
N PRO A 50 3.42 -23.92 -1.26
CA PRO A 50 2.13 -24.61 -1.32
C PRO A 50 1.55 -24.89 0.08
N GLY A 51 0.33 -24.42 0.33
CA GLY A 51 -0.36 -24.55 1.63
C GLY A 51 -0.08 -23.43 2.64
N SER A 52 0.83 -22.50 2.34
CA SER A 52 1.12 -21.35 3.19
C SER A 52 0.08 -20.24 3.04
N SER A 53 0.00 -19.36 4.05
CA SER A 53 -0.85 -18.16 4.01
C SER A 53 -0.13 -16.96 4.59
N HIS A 54 -0.50 -15.77 4.13
CA HIS A 54 -0.07 -14.49 4.68
C HIS A 54 -1.29 -13.59 4.89
N GLN A 55 -1.26 -12.77 5.94
CA GLN A 55 -2.35 -11.87 6.31
C GLN A 55 -1.79 -10.48 6.60
N ALA A 56 -2.48 -9.48 6.06
CA ALA A 56 -2.28 -8.07 6.35
C ALA A 56 -3.64 -7.43 6.62
N GLY A 57 -3.67 -6.37 7.41
CA GLY A 57 -4.94 -5.74 7.81
C GLY A 57 -4.77 -4.25 8.12
N TRP A 58 -5.86 -3.53 7.94
CA TRP A 58 -5.96 -2.10 8.23
C TRP A 58 -7.36 -1.77 8.73
N SER A 59 -7.47 -0.62 9.40
CA SER A 59 -8.72 -0.07 9.89
C SER A 59 -8.85 1.37 9.47
N ILE A 60 -10.03 1.72 8.97
CA ILE A 60 -10.43 3.10 8.67
C ILE A 60 -11.42 3.51 9.75
N PHE A 61 -11.23 4.69 10.29
CA PHE A 61 -12.03 5.24 11.36
C PHE A 61 -12.25 6.73 11.10
N ALA A 62 -13.41 7.22 11.51
CA ALA A 62 -13.80 8.62 11.52
C ALA A 62 -14.31 8.96 12.92
N ALA A 63 -14.24 10.24 13.31
CA ALA A 63 -14.74 10.73 14.59
C ALA A 63 -16.28 10.79 14.60
#